data_AF-A0A919MAR7-F1
#
_entry.id   AF-A0A919MAR7-F1
#
_cell.length_a   1.000
_cell.length_b   1.000
_cell.length_c   1.000
_cell.angle_alpha   90.00
_cell.angle_beta   90.00
_cell.angle_gamma   90.00
#
_symmetry.space_group_name_H-M   'P 1'
#
loop_
_entity.id
_entity.type
_entity.pdbx_description
1 polymer ?
#
loop_
_entity_poly.entity_id
_entity_poly.type
_entity_poly.pdbx_seq_one_letter_code
_entity_poly.pdbx_strand_id
1 'polypeptide(L)'
;MSLIDLGAHLAADNCLWCIGGMSPAGIHPDLGPVLQLCPTQRWCDECGGLSLFPAESETLDDRINDMLGDGLSAVWCSSCIGVVAIIPVTNDGGIR
;
A
#
# COMPACT_ATOMS: atom_id res chain seq x y z
N MET A 1 7.48 -27.43 17.43
CA MET A 1 6.41 -26.43 17.29
C MET A 1 5.08 -27.17 17.50
N SER A 2 4.32 -26.83 18.53
CA SER A 2 3.13 -27.62 18.90
C SER A 2 1.93 -27.25 18.01
N LEU A 3 0.95 -28.14 17.89
CA LEU A 3 -0.32 -27.87 17.18
C LEU A 3 -1.08 -26.66 17.78
N ILE A 4 -0.81 -26.34 19.04
CA ILE A 4 -1.38 -25.18 19.74
C ILE A 4 -0.74 -23.87 19.25
N ASP A 5 0.56 -23.88 18.93
CA ASP A 5 1.26 -22.72 18.36
C ASP A 5 0.80 -22.43 16.92
N LEU A 6 0.48 -23.48 16.15
CA LEU A 6 -0.11 -23.33 14.81
C LEU A 6 -1.53 -22.72 14.90
N GLY A 7 -2.32 -23.12 15.89
CA GLY A 7 -3.66 -22.58 16.12
C GLY A 7 -3.68 -21.10 16.51
N ALA A 8 -2.65 -20.60 17.21
CA ALA A 8 -2.51 -19.18 17.53
C ALA A 8 -2.08 -18.33 16.32
N HIS A 9 -1.32 -18.89 15.38
CA HIS A 9 -1.04 -18.24 14.09
C HIS A 9 -2.24 -18.28 13.14
N LEU A 10 -3.03 -19.35 13.14
CA LEU A 10 -4.25 -19.46 12.34
C LEU A 10 -5.43 -18.67 12.92
N ALA A 11 -5.42 -18.30 14.20
CA ALA A 11 -6.49 -17.46 14.79
C ALA A 11 -6.49 -16.01 14.27
N ALA A 12 -5.41 -15.57 13.61
CA ALA A 12 -5.36 -14.31 12.87
C ALA A 12 -6.16 -14.35 11.53
N ASP A 13 -6.67 -15.52 11.14
CA ASP A 13 -7.30 -15.80 9.82
C ASP A 13 -8.80 -15.48 9.72
N ASN A 14 -9.43 -14.84 10.70
CA ASN A 14 -10.87 -14.52 10.63
C ASN A 14 -11.21 -13.17 9.97
N CYS A 15 -10.33 -12.62 9.14
CA CYS A 15 -10.75 -11.58 8.22
C CYS A 15 -10.97 -12.21 6.84
N LEU A 16 -12.23 -12.50 6.51
CA LEU A 16 -12.68 -13.08 5.23
C LEU A 16 -12.15 -12.34 3.99
N TRP A 17 -11.65 -11.12 4.18
CA TRP A 17 -11.23 -10.19 3.14
C TRP A 17 -9.72 -10.05 3.01
N CYS A 18 -8.94 -10.74 3.86
CA CYS A 18 -7.49 -10.59 3.89
C CYS A 18 -6.78 -11.69 3.08
N ILE A 19 -6.04 -11.28 2.06
CA ILE A 19 -5.26 -12.13 1.17
C ILE A 19 -3.79 -11.79 1.39
N GLY A 20 -3.02 -12.73 1.95
CA GLY A 20 -1.59 -12.52 2.19
C GLY A 20 -1.26 -11.32 3.11
N GLY A 21 -2.14 -11.00 4.07
CA GLY A 21 -1.97 -9.86 4.98
C GLY A 21 -2.46 -8.51 4.45
N MET A 22 -2.98 -8.47 3.22
CA MET A 22 -3.56 -7.27 2.59
C MET A 22 -5.07 -7.41 2.43
N SER A 23 -5.80 -6.31 2.36
CA SER A 23 -7.25 -6.28 2.07
C SER A 23 -7.58 -5.23 1.01
N PRO A 24 -8.59 -5.43 0.15
CA PRO A 24 -9.01 -4.42 -0.81
C PRO A 24 -9.45 -3.12 -0.10
N ALA A 25 -8.93 -1.98 -0.57
CA ALA A 25 -9.24 -0.65 -0.04
C ALA A 25 -10.06 0.20 -1.02
N GLY A 26 -10.38 -0.33 -2.21
CA GLY A 26 -11.18 0.34 -3.24
C GLY A 26 -10.33 0.77 -4.43
N ILE A 27 -10.78 1.82 -5.13
CA ILE A 27 -10.10 2.38 -6.31
C ILE A 27 -9.73 3.83 -5.98
N HIS A 28 -8.43 4.12 -5.92
CA HIS A 28 -7.90 5.48 -5.78
C HIS A 28 -7.92 6.18 -7.15
N PRO A 29 -8.28 7.48 -7.24
CA PRO A 29 -8.34 8.20 -8.51
C PRO A 29 -7.04 8.11 -9.31
N ASP A 30 -5.90 8.25 -8.63
CA ASP A 30 -4.59 8.20 -9.31
C ASP A 30 -3.93 6.82 -9.30
N LEU A 31 -4.11 6.00 -8.25
CA LEU A 31 -3.44 4.68 -8.12
C LEU A 31 -4.22 3.52 -8.75
N GLY A 32 -5.47 3.75 -9.15
CA GLY A 32 -6.36 2.67 -9.54
C GLY A 32 -6.70 1.77 -8.35
N PRO A 33 -6.97 0.47 -8.56
CA PRO A 33 -7.27 -0.48 -7.49
C PRO A 33 -6.14 -0.53 -6.45
N VAL A 34 -6.51 -0.36 -5.17
CA VAL A 34 -5.56 -0.34 -4.05
C VAL A 34 -5.91 -1.37 -2.99
N LEU A 35 -4.87 -1.86 -2.34
CA LEU A 35 -4.92 -2.66 -1.12
C LEU A 35 -4.47 -1.83 0.07
N GLN A 36 -4.90 -2.22 1.27
CA GLN A 36 -4.40 -1.72 2.54
C GLN A 36 -3.98 -2.88 3.42
N LEU A 37 -3.18 -2.59 4.45
CA LEU A 37 -2.87 -3.59 5.47
C LEU A 37 -4.17 -4.10 6.09
N CYS A 38 -4.28 -5.41 6.21
CA CYS A 38 -5.40 -6.02 6.92
C CYS A 38 -5.43 -5.49 8.37
N PRO A 39 -6.61 -5.18 8.96
CA PRO A 39 -6.69 -4.66 10.33
C PRO A 39 -6.10 -5.58 11.41
N THR A 40 -5.95 -6.87 11.11
CA THR A 40 -5.29 -7.85 12.00
C THR A 40 -3.77 -7.79 11.94
N GLN A 41 -3.21 -7.08 10.96
CA GLN A 41 -1.78 -6.92 10.74
C GLN A 41 -1.30 -5.63 11.42
N ARG A 42 -0.19 -5.72 12.15
CA ARG A 42 0.40 -4.60 12.92
C ARG A 42 1.91 -4.48 12.68
N TRP A 43 2.32 -4.51 11.42
CA TRP A 43 3.75 -4.45 11.07
C TRP A 43 4.20 -3.05 10.65
N CYS A 44 3.30 -2.06 10.58
CA CYS A 44 3.65 -0.67 10.35
C CYS A 44 2.83 0.29 11.21
N ASP A 45 3.46 0.82 12.25
CA ASP A 45 2.88 1.87 13.10
C ASP A 45 3.25 3.28 12.60
N GLU A 46 4.29 3.40 11.76
CA GLU A 46 4.82 4.70 11.29
C GLU A 46 3.79 5.49 10.48
N CYS A 47 3.04 4.81 9.60
CA CYS A 47 2.01 5.45 8.80
C CYS A 47 0.61 5.41 9.44
N GLY A 48 0.46 4.88 10.67
CA GLY A 48 -0.83 4.78 11.35
C GLY A 48 -1.92 4.05 10.57
N GLY A 49 -1.54 3.08 9.71
CA GLY A 49 -2.47 2.34 8.86
C GLY A 49 -2.97 3.10 7.62
N LEU A 50 -2.41 4.26 7.29
CA LEU A 50 -2.82 5.06 6.12
C LEU A 50 -2.22 4.57 4.79
N SER A 51 -1.27 3.64 4.82
CA SER A 51 -0.56 3.17 3.64
C SER A 51 -1.45 2.38 2.69
N LEU A 52 -1.45 2.77 1.43
CA LEU A 52 -2.10 2.09 0.30
C LEU A 52 -1.05 1.41 -0.59
N PHE A 53 -1.43 0.29 -1.18
CA PHE A 53 -0.58 -0.51 -2.06
C PHE A 53 -1.29 -0.68 -3.42
N PRO A 54 -0.72 -0.19 -4.53
CA PRO A 54 -1.28 -0.40 -5.85
C PRO A 54 -1.38 -1.89 -6.17
N ALA A 55 -2.54 -2.34 -6.64
CA ALA A 55 -2.78 -3.77 -6.90
C ALA A 55 -2.37 -4.23 -8.31
N GLU A 56 -2.28 -3.31 -9.27
CA GLU A 56 -2.16 -3.65 -10.70
C GLU A 56 -0.86 -3.19 -11.37
N SER A 57 0.23 -2.99 -10.63
CA SER A 57 1.52 -2.65 -11.24
C SER A 57 2.36 -3.89 -11.54
N GLU A 58 2.88 -4.01 -12.76
CA GLU A 58 3.85 -5.06 -13.14
C GLU A 58 5.11 -4.98 -12.26
N THR A 59 5.62 -3.77 -12.02
CA THR A 59 6.66 -3.49 -11.04
C THR A 59 6.44 -2.15 -10.31
N LEU A 60 7.11 -1.97 -9.17
CA LEU A 60 7.11 -0.70 -8.44
C LEU A 60 7.68 0.45 -9.29
N ASP A 61 8.69 0.15 -10.11
CA ASP A 61 9.36 1.14 -10.96
C ASP A 61 8.44 1.62 -12.08
N ASP A 62 7.67 0.72 -12.70
CA ASP A 62 6.68 1.09 -13.73
C ASP A 62 5.63 2.03 -13.14
N ARG A 63 5.17 1.75 -11.93
CA ARG A 63 4.20 2.60 -11.23
C ARG A 63 4.76 4.00 -10.91
N ILE A 64 6.04 4.08 -10.52
CA ILE A 64 6.72 5.37 -10.29
C ILE A 64 6.81 6.16 -11.59
N ASN A 65 7.19 5.50 -12.70
CA ASN A 65 7.31 6.14 -14.00
C ASN A 65 5.96 6.65 -14.54
N ASP A 66 4.89 5.85 -14.38
CA ASP A 66 3.53 6.26 -14.77
C ASP A 66 3.08 7.49 -13.99
N MET A 67 3.27 7.50 -12.66
CA MET A 67 2.92 8.64 -11.82
C MET A 67 3.69 9.90 -12.21
N LEU A 68 5.00 9.78 -12.46
CA LEU A 68 5.79 10.91 -12.93
C LEU A 68 5.33 11.41 -14.31
N GLY A 69 4.92 10.51 -15.20
CA GLY A 69 4.34 10.83 -16.50
C GLY A 69 3.06 11.68 -16.38
N ASP A 70 2.26 11.44 -15.35
CA ASP A 70 1.04 12.19 -15.02
C ASP A 70 1.32 13.46 -14.20
N GLY A 71 2.59 13.80 -13.93
CA GLY A 71 2.98 14.94 -13.12
C GLY A 71 2.68 14.74 -11.62
N LEU A 72 2.67 13.48 -11.16
CA LEU A 72 2.40 13.08 -9.79
C LEU A 72 3.62 12.39 -9.17
N SER A 73 3.73 12.48 -7.85
CA SER A 73 4.74 11.74 -7.07
C SER A 73 4.07 11.11 -5.86
N ALA A 74 4.42 9.84 -5.60
CA ALA A 74 3.99 9.13 -4.41
C ALA A 74 4.90 9.49 -3.23
N VAL A 75 4.28 9.78 -2.08
CA VAL A 75 4.95 9.81 -0.79
C VAL A 75 4.80 8.43 -0.16
N TRP A 76 5.92 7.81 0.17
CA TRP A 76 5.98 6.44 0.68
C TRP A 76 6.27 6.45 2.18
N CYS A 77 5.70 5.50 2.91
CA CYS A 77 6.15 5.19 4.25
C CYS A 77 7.49 4.45 4.19
N SER A 78 8.50 4.91 4.94
CA SER A 78 9.81 4.26 5.00
C SER A 78 9.77 2.85 5.59
N SER A 79 8.86 2.59 6.53
CA SER A 79 8.77 1.29 7.20
C SER A 79 8.05 0.22 6.38
N CYS A 80 6.97 0.55 5.66
CA CYS A 80 6.16 -0.45 4.94
C CYS A 80 6.17 -0.31 3.43
N ILE A 81 6.77 0.76 2.88
CA ILE A 81 6.85 1.04 1.45
C ILE A 81 5.46 1.17 0.80
N GLY A 82 4.42 1.44 1.59
CA GLY A 82 3.11 1.78 1.07
C GLY A 82 2.98 3.29 0.83
N VAL A 83 2.15 3.65 -0.14
CA VAL A 83 1.85 5.04 -0.51
C VAL A 83 0.96 5.66 0.55
N VAL A 84 1.41 6.75 1.18
CA VAL A 84 0.65 7.47 2.22
C VAL A 84 0.03 8.76 1.70
N ALA A 85 0.58 9.31 0.60
CA ALA A 85 0.02 10.47 -0.08
C ALA A 85 0.47 10.50 -1.53
N ILE A 86 -0.25 11.25 -2.35
CA ILE A 86 0.13 11.58 -3.72
C ILE A 86 0.14 13.09 -3.81
N ILE A 87 1.23 13.63 -4.35
CA ILE A 87 1.43 15.06 -4.49
C ILE A 87 1.69 15.39 -5.96
N PRO A 88 1.18 16.54 -6.45
CA PRO A 88 1.60 17.02 -7.74
C PRO A 88 3.10 17.33 -7.71
N VAL A 89 3.80 16.95 -8.76
CA VAL A 89 5.16 17.41 -9.01
C VAL A 89 5.03 18.85 -9.48
N THR A 90 5.21 19.81 -8.57
CA THR A 90 5.36 21.18 -9.00
C THR A 90 6.70 21.29 -9.69
N ASN A 91 6.68 21.44 -11.02
CA ASN A 91 7.82 21.97 -11.76
C ASN A 91 7.99 23.45 -11.37
N ASP A 92 8.34 23.73 -10.11
CA ASP A 92 8.68 25.09 -9.64
C ASP A 92 10.12 25.48 -10.02
N GLY A 93 10.73 24.74 -10.95
CA GLY A 93 11.57 25.36 -11.96
C GLY A 93 10.78 25.39 -13.25
N GLY A 94 10.09 26.49 -13.54
CA GLY A 94 9.36 26.64 -14.80
C GLY A 94 10.23 26.25 -15.99
N ILE A 95 9.80 25.23 -16.73
CA ILE A 95 9.46 25.26 -18.16
C ILE A 95 8.83 23.90 -18.50
N ARG A 96 7.56 24.02 -18.93
CA ARG A 96 6.67 23.06 -19.61
C ARG A 96 5.81 22.15 -18.75
#